data_AF-A0A7S2XYY7-F1
#
_entry.id   AF-A0A7S2XYY7-F1
#
_cell.length_a   1.000
_cell.length_b   1.000
_cell.length_c   1.000
_cell.angle_alpha   90.00
_cell.angle_beta   90.00
_cell.angle_gamma   90.00
#
_symmetry.space_group_name_H-M   'P 1'
#
loop_
_entity.id
_entity.type
_entity.pdbx_description
1 polymer ?
#
loop_
_entity_poly.entity_id
_entity_poly.type
_entity_poly.pdbx_seq_one_letter_code
_entity_poly.pdbx_strand_id
1 'polypeptide(L)'
;VPVAEAVSQAPSLVWDLLALSPAWAPVPLCLFGGCAAWTMVYDTLYAHQDKADDVKIGVGSSALLFGSATKPVLGGFALASIGGITYAGHLVGLGYPFYTGMGAAGGHPL
;
A
#
# COMPACT_ATOMS: atom_id res chain seq x y z
N VAL A 1 -10.05 22.64 -20.61
CA VAL A 1 -8.65 23.15 -20.63
C VAL A 1 -8.04 23.21 -19.22
N PRO A 2 -8.69 23.73 -18.16
CA PRO A 2 -8.07 23.78 -16.82
C PRO A 2 -7.80 22.40 -16.17
N VAL A 3 -8.68 21.43 -16.42
CA VAL A 3 -8.54 20.05 -15.92
C VAL A 3 -7.38 19.31 -16.58
N ALA A 4 -7.09 19.57 -17.85
CA ALA A 4 -6.03 18.86 -18.58
C ALA A 4 -4.63 19.34 -18.14
N GLU A 5 -4.47 20.62 -17.85
CA GLU A 5 -3.23 21.17 -17.26
C GLU A 5 -3.05 20.74 -15.80
N ALA A 6 -4.12 20.67 -15.01
CA ALA A 6 -4.05 20.15 -13.65
C ALA A 6 -3.63 18.67 -13.61
N VAL A 7 -4.08 17.86 -14.57
CA VAL A 7 -3.69 16.44 -14.70
C VAL A 7 -2.24 16.30 -15.20
N SER A 8 -1.73 17.21 -16.03
CA SER A 8 -0.34 17.16 -16.50
C SER A 8 0.68 17.58 -15.42
N GLN A 9 0.27 18.45 -14.48
CA GLN A 9 1.09 18.87 -13.32
C GLN A 9 0.88 18.01 -12.07
N ALA A 10 -0.16 17.19 -12.02
CA ALA A 10 -0.48 16.30 -10.89
C ALA A 10 0.67 15.39 -10.41
N PRO A 11 1.57 14.86 -11.27
CA PRO A 11 2.65 14.00 -10.79
C PRO A 11 3.65 14.70 -9.87
N SER A 12 3.94 15.98 -10.10
CA SER A 12 4.89 16.73 -9.25
C SER A 12 4.20 17.27 -8.00
N LEU A 13 2.91 17.55 -8.07
CA LEU A 13 2.16 18.23 -7.00
C LEU A 13 2.24 17.51 -5.64
N VAL A 14 2.29 16.17 -5.64
CA VAL A 14 2.49 15.37 -4.42
C VAL A 14 3.91 15.57 -3.85
N TRP A 15 4.92 15.48 -4.70
CA TRP A 15 6.33 15.64 -4.30
C TRP A 15 6.64 17.08 -3.89
N ASP A 16 6.06 18.05 -4.60
CA ASP A 16 6.19 19.47 -4.33
C ASP A 16 5.51 19.84 -2.99
N LEU A 17 4.32 19.30 -2.72
CA LEU A 17 3.63 19.49 -1.43
C LEU A 17 4.41 18.90 -0.25
N LEU A 18 5.04 17.73 -0.43
CA LEU A 18 5.91 17.12 0.59
C LEU A 18 7.18 17.96 0.82
N ALA A 19 7.77 18.52 -0.24
CA ALA A 19 8.95 19.37 -0.17
C ALA A 19 8.68 20.73 0.51
N LEU A 20 7.47 21.27 0.35
CA LEU A 20 7.04 22.54 0.95
C LEU A 20 6.71 22.44 2.45
N SER A 21 6.60 21.23 3.00
CA SER A 21 6.28 21.06 4.43
C SER A 21 6.83 19.75 5.02
N PRO A 22 8.15 19.72 5.28
CA PRO A 22 8.83 18.52 5.79
C PRO A 22 8.33 18.08 7.17
N ALA A 23 7.71 18.97 7.96
CA ALA A 23 7.22 18.63 9.29
C ALA A 23 6.03 17.66 9.29
N TRP A 24 5.13 17.74 8.30
CA TRP A 24 4.00 16.80 8.18
C TRP A 24 4.18 15.74 7.10
N ALA A 25 5.22 15.85 6.26
CA ALA A 25 5.57 14.88 5.23
C ALA A 25 5.58 13.39 5.70
N PRO A 26 5.96 13.05 6.94
CA PRO A 26 5.94 11.65 7.38
C PRO A 26 4.53 11.01 7.35
N VAL A 27 3.46 11.76 7.65
CA VAL A 27 2.09 11.22 7.70
C VAL A 27 1.61 10.68 6.34
N PRO A 28 1.58 11.48 5.25
CA PRO A 28 1.18 10.99 3.93
C PRO A 28 2.15 9.97 3.36
N LEU A 29 3.44 10.02 3.68
CA LEU A 29 4.40 9.00 3.24
C LEU A 29 4.11 7.65 3.88
N CYS A 30 3.82 7.62 5.19
CA CYS A 30 3.45 6.40 5.89
C CYS A 30 2.10 5.84 5.43
N LEU A 31 1.12 6.71 5.17
CA LEU A 31 -0.16 6.29 4.57
C LEU A 31 0.03 5.75 3.16
N PHE A 32 0.78 6.46 2.31
CA PHE A 32 1.03 6.04 0.94
C PHE A 32 1.76 4.71 0.89
N GLY A 33 2.85 4.55 1.65
CA GLY A 33 3.57 3.29 1.75
C GLY A 33 2.71 2.16 2.30
N GLY A 34 1.87 2.43 3.31
CA GLY A 34 0.97 1.45 3.87
C GLY A 34 -0.13 0.99 2.89
N CYS A 35 -0.72 1.92 2.15
CA CYS A 35 -1.70 1.63 1.09
C CYS A 35 -1.04 0.90 -0.09
N ALA A 36 0.16 1.30 -0.50
CA ALA A 36 0.89 0.61 -1.56
C ALA A 36 1.22 -0.84 -1.18
N ALA A 37 1.66 -1.08 0.06
CA ALA A 37 1.89 -2.42 0.57
C ALA A 37 0.60 -3.27 0.58
N TRP A 38 -0.54 -2.66 0.93
CA TRP A 38 -1.83 -3.34 0.86
C TRP A 38 -2.25 -3.69 -0.57
N THR A 39 -2.03 -2.79 -1.52
CA THR A 39 -2.23 -3.07 -2.94
C THR A 39 -1.41 -4.28 -3.37
N MET A 40 -0.17 -4.43 -2.91
CA MET A 40 0.63 -5.62 -3.20
C MET A 40 0.01 -6.91 -2.65
N VAL A 41 -0.61 -6.86 -1.46
CA VAL A 41 -1.35 -8.02 -0.90
C VAL A 41 -2.51 -8.40 -1.82
N TYR A 42 -3.39 -7.45 -2.13
CA TYR A 42 -4.57 -7.75 -2.94
C TYR A 42 -4.22 -8.12 -4.38
N ASP A 43 -3.33 -7.36 -5.03
CA ASP A 43 -2.88 -7.63 -6.39
C ASP A 43 -2.30 -9.04 -6.53
N THR A 44 -1.46 -9.46 -5.59
CA THR A 44 -0.88 -10.80 -5.59
C THR A 44 -1.93 -11.88 -5.32
N LEU A 45 -2.92 -11.62 -4.46
CA LEU A 45 -4.01 -12.57 -4.22
C LEU A 45 -4.84 -12.80 -5.49
N TYR A 46 -5.11 -11.74 -6.26
CA TYR A 46 -5.77 -11.85 -7.56
C TYR A 46 -4.88 -12.50 -8.62
N ALA A 47 -3.58 -12.22 -8.64
CA ALA A 47 -2.63 -12.86 -9.55
C ALA A 47 -2.57 -14.40 -9.36
N HIS A 48 -2.95 -14.95 -8.20
CA HIS A 48 -3.05 -16.40 -8.03
C HIS A 48 -4.22 -17.02 -8.80
N GLN A 49 -5.27 -16.24 -9.08
CA GLN A 49 -6.42 -16.68 -9.88
C GLN A 49 -6.04 -16.71 -11.36
N ASP A 50 -5.29 -15.72 -11.82
CA ASP A 50 -4.89 -15.58 -13.22
C ASP A 50 -3.63 -16.39 -13.57
N LYS A 51 -3.01 -17.04 -12.58
CA LYS A 51 -1.71 -17.72 -12.71
C LYS A 51 -1.61 -18.67 -13.90
N ALA A 52 -2.66 -19.46 -14.18
CA ALA A 52 -2.64 -20.41 -15.29
C ALA A 52 -2.67 -19.68 -16.65
N ASP A 53 -3.45 -18.61 -16.74
CA ASP A 53 -3.56 -17.80 -17.94
C ASP A 53 -2.30 -16.97 -18.17
N ASP A 54 -1.73 -16.36 -17.12
CA ASP A 54 -0.45 -15.65 -17.15
C ASP A 54 0.67 -16.52 -17.72
N VAL A 55 0.76 -17.78 -17.28
CA VAL A 55 1.73 -18.76 -17.81
C VAL A 55 1.48 -19.04 -19.29
N LYS A 56 0.22 -19.19 -19.68
CA LYS A 56 -0.17 -19.53 -21.07
C LYS A 56 0.16 -18.39 -22.04
N ILE A 57 0.00 -17.14 -21.62
CA ILE A 57 0.25 -15.97 -22.47
C ILE A 57 1.66 -15.37 -22.27
N GLY A 58 2.43 -15.88 -21.31
CA GLY A 58 3.81 -15.46 -21.04
C GLY A 58 3.93 -14.13 -20.28
N VAL A 59 2.89 -13.72 -19.52
CA VAL A 59 2.91 -12.52 -18.68
C VAL A 59 3.47 -12.86 -17.29
N GLY A 60 4.36 -12.01 -16.77
CA GLY A 60 4.93 -12.19 -15.44
C GLY A 60 4.04 -11.56 -14.37
N SER A 61 3.42 -12.39 -13.52
CA SER A 61 2.65 -11.92 -12.37
C SER A 61 3.36 -12.12 -11.05
N SER A 62 2.94 -11.39 -10.02
CA SER A 62 3.44 -11.49 -8.65
C SER A 62 3.28 -12.90 -8.07
N ALA A 63 2.22 -13.62 -8.45
CA ALA A 63 2.00 -15.02 -8.08
C ALA A 63 3.04 -15.99 -8.70
N LEU A 64 3.55 -15.67 -9.89
CA LEU A 64 4.66 -16.41 -10.51
C LEU A 64 6.00 -16.02 -9.89
N LEU A 65 6.20 -14.72 -9.65
CA LEU A 65 7.42 -14.18 -9.05
C LEU A 65 7.67 -14.73 -7.64
N PHE A 66 6.66 -14.69 -6.77
CA PHE A 66 6.82 -15.11 -5.37
C PHE A 66 6.71 -16.63 -5.20
N GLY A 67 5.95 -17.31 -6.05
CA GLY A 67 5.89 -18.77 -6.08
C GLY A 67 5.53 -19.39 -4.72
N SER A 68 6.42 -20.22 -4.17
CA SER A 68 6.23 -20.84 -2.85
C SER A 68 6.40 -19.86 -1.68
N ALA A 69 7.05 -18.71 -1.92
CA ALA A 69 7.27 -17.68 -0.92
C ALA A 69 6.12 -16.66 -0.83
N THR A 70 5.02 -16.84 -1.57
CA THR A 70 3.86 -15.93 -1.53
C THR A 70 3.41 -15.62 -0.11
N LYS A 71 3.16 -16.64 0.73
CA LYS A 71 2.65 -16.43 2.09
C LYS A 71 3.55 -15.54 2.96
N PRO A 72 4.85 -15.83 3.14
CA PRO A 72 5.71 -14.95 3.93
C PRO A 72 5.89 -13.56 3.30
N VAL A 73 5.92 -13.43 1.97
CA VAL A 73 6.00 -12.13 1.30
C VAL A 73 4.75 -11.30 1.55
N LEU A 74 3.55 -11.89 1.42
CA LEU A 74 2.30 -11.19 1.70
C LEU A 74 2.13 -10.85 3.18
N GLY A 75 2.61 -11.71 4.09
CA GLY A 75 2.72 -11.38 5.50
C GLY A 75 3.57 -10.13 5.75
N GLY A 76 4.71 -10.01 5.07
CA GLY A 76 5.55 -8.81 5.11
C GLY A 76 4.84 -7.55 4.61
N PHE A 77 4.15 -7.63 3.47
CA PHE A 77 3.37 -6.51 2.95
C PHE A 77 2.19 -6.12 3.85
N ALA A 78 1.48 -7.09 4.42
CA ALA A 78 0.40 -6.81 5.36
C ALA A 78 0.92 -6.14 6.64
N LEU A 79 2.04 -6.61 7.19
CA LEU A 79 2.71 -5.98 8.33
C LEU A 79 3.16 -4.55 8.01
N ALA A 80 3.74 -4.32 6.83
CA ALA A 80 4.12 -2.98 6.37
C ALA A 80 2.89 -2.07 6.21
N SER A 81 1.77 -2.60 5.71
CA SER A 81 0.51 -1.86 5.59
C SER A 81 -0.04 -1.41 6.93
N ILE A 82 -0.25 -2.36 7.84
CA ILE A 82 -0.75 -2.08 9.19
C ILE A 82 0.21 -1.14 9.93
N GLY A 83 1.52 -1.37 9.84
CA GLY A 83 2.54 -0.54 10.46
C GLY A 83 2.53 0.90 9.94
N GLY A 84 2.48 1.10 8.61
CA GLY A 84 2.45 2.43 7.99
C GLY A 84 1.20 3.22 8.37
N ILE A 85 0.02 2.60 8.30
CA ILE A 85 -1.24 3.26 8.68
C ILE A 85 -1.27 3.56 10.19
N THR A 86 -0.86 2.61 11.02
CA THR A 86 -0.82 2.79 12.49
C THR A 86 0.13 3.92 12.87
N TYR A 87 1.31 3.98 12.26
CA TYR A 87 2.29 5.02 12.54
C TYR A 87 1.83 6.40 12.06
N ALA A 88 1.16 6.49 10.90
CA ALA A 88 0.54 7.74 10.47
C ALA A 88 -0.53 8.23 11.46
N GLY A 89 -1.37 7.32 11.98
CA GLY A 89 -2.35 7.63 13.02
C GLY A 89 -1.71 8.09 14.34
N HIS A 90 -0.56 7.52 14.70
CA HIS A 90 0.23 7.94 15.85
C HIS A 90 0.75 9.37 15.69
N LEU A 91 1.29 9.72 14.53
CA LEU A 91 1.83 11.06 14.25
C LEU A 91 0.78 12.17 14.32
N VAL A 92 -0.49 11.87 14.06
CA VAL A 92 -1.61 12.84 14.17
C VAL A 92 -2.42 12.72 15.46
N GLY A 93 -1.97 11.87 16.41
CA GLY A 93 -2.57 11.77 17.73
C GLY A 93 -3.96 11.12 17.75
N LEU A 94 -4.24 10.15 16.88
CA LEU A 94 -5.52 9.41 16.92
C LEU A 94 -5.70 8.67 18.24
N GLY A 95 -6.95 8.54 18.69
CA GLY A 95 -7.31 7.92 19.97
C GLY A 95 -7.50 6.40 19.92
N TYR A 96 -7.83 5.81 21.07
CA TYR A 96 -8.00 4.36 21.25
C TYR A 96 -8.88 3.64 20.20
N PRO A 97 -10.02 4.18 19.74
CA PRO A 97 -10.85 3.50 18.74
C PRO A 97 -10.09 3.16 17.45
N PHE A 98 -9.17 4.03 17.03
CA PHE A 98 -8.32 3.79 15.86
C PHE A 98 -7.40 2.58 16.08
N TYR A 99 -6.67 2.55 17.20
CA TYR A 99 -5.74 1.45 17.49
C TYR A 99 -6.44 0.12 17.71
N THR A 100 -7.65 0.12 18.29
CA THR A 100 -8.44 -1.11 18.38
C THR A 100 -8.85 -1.63 17.00
N GLY A 101 -9.19 -0.73 16.06
CA GLY A 101 -9.47 -1.10 14.67
C GLY A 101 -8.23 -1.65 13.97
N MET A 102 -7.07 -1.00 14.14
CA MET A 102 -5.80 -1.47 13.57
C MET A 102 -5.37 -2.84 14.14
N GLY A 103 -5.57 -3.06 15.44
CA GLY A 103 -5.30 -4.35 16.08
C GLY A 103 -6.21 -5.47 15.56
N ALA A 104 -7.51 -5.19 15.39
CA ALA A 104 -8.45 -6.14 14.79
C ALA A 104 -8.08 -6.47 13.33
N ALA A 105 -7.72 -5.46 12.53
CA ALA A 105 -7.27 -5.64 11.16
C ALA A 105 -5.98 -6.45 11.07
N GLY A 106 -4.98 -6.15 11.90
CA GLY A 106 -3.70 -6.87 11.92
C GLY A 106 -3.79 -8.30 12.47
N GLY A 107 -4.81 -8.61 13.27
CA GLY A 107 -5.07 -9.95 13.78
C GLY A 107 -5.81 -10.86 12.79
N HIS A 108 -6.29 -10.33 11.66
CA HIS A 108 -6.99 -11.12 10.66
C HIS A 108 -5.99 -11.98 9.87
N PRO A 109 -6.17 -13.32 9.80
CA PRO A 109 -5.29 -14.18 9.02
C PRO A 109 -5.42 -13.89 7.52
N LEU A 110 -4.29 -13.85 6.82
CA LEU A 110 -4.21 -13.78 5.35
C LEU A 110 -4.56 -15.13 4.70
#